data_AF-A0A0D2XID0-F1
#
_entry.id   AF-A0A0D2XID0-F1
#
_cell.length_a   1.000
_cell.length_b   1.000
_cell.length_c   1.000
_cell.angle_alpha   90.00
_cell.angle_beta   90.00
_cell.angle_gamma   90.00
#
_symmetry.space_group_name_H-M   'P 1'
#
loop_
_entity.id
_entity.type
_entity.pdbx_description
1 polymer ?
#
loop_
_entity_poly.entity_id
_entity_poly.type
_entity_poly.pdbx_seq_one_letter_code
_entity_poly.pdbx_strand_id
1 'polypeptide(L)'
;MPPRVRGASTPLAGLDATISLSTRTSSSPFLRTFSTTPCREKMSKGRAQMFEWLNSGNGRNLAEPGNGPNYLGPHNDQPFPLNPLFRSQPVLSDATREIIYEKVTAKGMSLKAVSAEMHIDVRRVAAVVRLKEVEKQWLSEGKQLATPYAKAVMKMLPKTHYNEGEENIPHEPINEIHVHNLTLQQLFTPVSESRHFTREDAAKAFHDNMLSADQRSPQPELIKMEQDIIKGTARPEAVAKFQAVTQADEDRVAKKILNERRREEERTKRVKTDRYEFRFKEINVDDVGRDGRSRKGTGWRYGAPFEDRKRGLVKIPTSVP
;
A
#
# COMPACT_ATOMS: atom_id res chain seq x y z
N MET A 1 -45.64 11.61 31.01
CA MET A 1 -44.29 11.20 31.47
C MET A 1 -43.99 11.88 32.79
N PRO A 2 -43.74 11.15 33.88
CA PRO A 2 -43.42 11.76 35.16
C PRO A 2 -41.96 12.29 35.21
N PRO A 3 -41.68 13.38 35.96
CA PRO A 3 -40.37 14.04 35.97
C PRO A 3 -39.32 13.31 36.84
N ARG A 4 -38.06 13.39 36.43
CA ARG A 4 -36.88 12.80 37.09
C ARG A 4 -36.52 13.54 38.38
N VAL A 5 -36.43 12.78 39.48
CA VAL A 5 -35.94 13.24 40.79
C VAL A 5 -34.41 13.39 40.74
N ARG A 6 -33.89 14.54 41.19
CA ARG A 6 -32.46 14.82 41.36
C ARG A 6 -31.97 14.16 42.66
N GLY A 7 -30.92 13.33 42.57
CA GLY A 7 -30.22 12.78 43.72
C GLY A 7 -29.32 13.80 44.40
N ALA A 8 -29.23 13.73 45.73
CA ALA A 8 -28.55 14.68 46.59
C ALA A 8 -27.01 14.67 46.41
N SER A 9 -26.43 15.86 46.31
CA SER A 9 -25.00 16.13 46.43
C SER A 9 -24.59 16.11 47.91
N THR A 10 -23.61 15.29 48.28
CA THR A 10 -22.93 15.37 49.58
C THR A 10 -21.60 16.13 49.44
N PRO A 11 -21.22 16.94 50.45
CA PRO A 11 -20.23 18.01 50.29
C PRO A 11 -18.78 17.57 50.56
N LEU A 12 -17.86 18.33 49.95
CA LEU A 12 -16.45 18.45 50.31
C LEU A 12 -16.28 18.89 51.77
N ALA A 13 -15.46 18.17 52.52
CA ALA A 13 -14.78 18.68 53.72
C ALA A 13 -13.30 18.31 53.61
N GLY A 14 -12.44 19.32 53.72
CA GLY A 14 -10.99 19.19 53.77
C GLY A 14 -10.44 19.17 55.20
N LEU A 15 -9.11 19.24 55.26
CA LEU A 15 -8.23 19.41 56.44
C LEU A 15 -8.06 18.11 57.27
N ASP A 16 -6.89 17.71 57.75
CA ASP A 16 -5.54 18.29 57.77
C ASP A 16 -4.52 17.17 58.02
N ALA A 17 -3.25 17.46 57.73
CA ALA A 17 -2.13 16.59 57.98
C ALA A 17 -1.79 16.47 59.47
N THR A 18 -1.61 15.23 59.95
CA THR A 18 -0.75 14.97 61.11
C THR A 18 0.20 13.81 60.80
N ILE A 19 1.49 14.15 60.81
CA ILE A 19 2.62 13.23 60.75
C ILE A 19 2.69 12.52 62.10
N SER A 20 2.63 11.19 62.09
CA SER A 20 3.09 10.37 63.21
C SER A 20 4.11 9.37 62.68
N LEU A 21 5.39 9.66 62.93
CA LEU A 21 6.47 8.70 62.85
C LEU A 21 6.20 7.58 63.87
N SER A 22 6.02 6.35 63.41
CA SER A 22 6.23 5.17 64.25
C SER A 22 6.69 3.98 63.42
N THR A 23 7.94 3.61 63.72
CA THR A 23 8.50 2.26 63.77
C THR A 23 8.18 1.27 62.65
N ARG A 24 9.21 1.01 61.84
CA ARG A 24 9.39 -0.18 61.01
C ARG A 24 9.04 -1.45 61.78
N THR A 25 7.98 -2.14 61.35
CA THR A 25 7.92 -3.61 61.39
C THR A 25 7.58 -4.06 59.97
N SER A 26 8.44 -4.89 59.39
CA SER A 26 8.33 -5.38 58.02
C SER A 26 7.24 -6.44 57.93
N SER A 27 6.01 -6.02 57.64
CA SER A 27 4.94 -6.92 57.22
C SER A 27 4.24 -6.36 55.99
N SER A 28 4.30 -7.16 54.92
CA SER A 28 3.48 -7.12 53.71
C SER A 28 3.69 -5.94 52.74
N PRO A 29 3.83 -6.20 51.42
CA PRO A 29 3.85 -5.13 50.44
C PRO A 29 2.49 -4.44 50.44
N PHE A 30 2.49 -3.13 50.67
CA PHE A 30 1.33 -2.25 50.55
C PHE A 30 0.64 -2.47 49.19
N LEU A 31 -0.49 -3.17 49.23
CA LEU A 31 -1.39 -3.34 48.10
C LEU A 31 -1.96 -1.96 47.75
N ARG A 32 -1.84 -1.58 46.48
CA ARG A 32 -2.41 -0.34 45.94
C ARG A 32 -3.94 -0.37 46.12
N THR A 33 -4.46 0.38 47.08
CA THR A 33 -5.86 0.35 47.56
C THR A 33 -6.88 1.03 46.64
N PHE A 34 -6.49 1.50 45.45
CA PHE A 34 -7.41 2.17 44.52
C PHE A 34 -8.23 1.21 43.64
N SER A 35 -8.06 -0.11 43.80
CA SER A 35 -8.87 -1.12 43.12
C SER A 35 -9.87 -1.73 44.08
N THR A 36 -11.15 -1.42 43.94
CA THR A 36 -12.25 -2.01 44.75
C THR A 36 -12.59 -3.45 44.36
N THR A 37 -11.94 -4.00 43.32
CA THR A 37 -12.07 -5.41 42.95
C THR A 37 -11.17 -6.28 43.85
N PRO A 38 -11.70 -7.26 44.60
CA PRO A 38 -10.87 -8.16 45.40
C PRO A 38 -9.92 -8.95 44.49
N CYS A 39 -8.66 -9.08 44.90
CA CYS A 39 -7.68 -9.95 44.26
C CYS A 39 -8.22 -11.39 44.33
N ARG A 40 -8.58 -11.99 43.19
CA ARG A 40 -9.08 -13.38 43.17
C ARG A 40 -7.92 -14.34 43.41
N GLU A 41 -7.99 -15.13 44.48
CA GLU A 41 -6.98 -16.14 44.85
C GLU A 41 -6.85 -17.28 43.83
N LYS A 42 -7.91 -17.55 43.05
CA LYS A 42 -7.97 -18.64 42.08
C LYS A 42 -8.22 -18.11 40.67
N MET A 43 -7.61 -18.77 39.68
CA MET A 43 -7.81 -18.46 38.26
C MET A 43 -9.27 -18.72 37.85
N SER A 44 -9.81 -17.86 36.98
CA SER A 44 -11.12 -18.11 36.39
C SER A 44 -11.08 -19.33 35.47
N LYS A 45 -12.23 -19.99 35.28
CA LYS A 45 -12.36 -21.15 34.38
C LYS A 45 -11.86 -20.86 32.97
N GLY A 46 -12.22 -19.70 32.40
CA GLY A 46 -11.75 -19.29 31.07
C GLY A 46 -10.24 -19.11 31.00
N ARG A 47 -9.61 -18.58 32.05
CA ARG A 47 -8.14 -18.45 32.12
C ARG A 47 -7.48 -19.83 32.22
N ALA A 48 -8.05 -20.75 32.99
CA ALA A 48 -7.56 -22.12 33.08
C ALA A 48 -7.60 -22.83 31.72
N GLN A 49 -8.72 -22.77 31.00
CA GLN A 49 -8.87 -23.33 29.65
C GLN A 49 -7.92 -22.70 28.62
N MET A 50 -7.69 -21.38 28.72
CA MET A 50 -6.73 -20.69 27.88
C MET A 50 -5.31 -21.22 28.09
N PHE A 51 -4.87 -21.38 29.34
CA PHE A 51 -3.53 -21.93 29.62
C PHE A 51 -3.41 -23.41 29.28
N GLU A 52 -4.48 -24.18 29.42
CA GLU A 52 -4.55 -25.55 28.93
C GLU A 52 -4.26 -25.61 27.42
N TRP A 53 -4.90 -24.72 26.63
CA TRP A 53 -4.63 -24.61 25.19
C TRP A 53 -3.22 -24.06 24.88
N LEU A 54 -2.77 -23.01 25.57
CA LEU A 54 -1.42 -22.45 25.37
C LEU A 54 -0.30 -23.47 25.67
N ASN A 55 -0.51 -24.31 26.68
CA ASN A 55 0.44 -25.36 27.07
C ASN A 55 0.26 -26.65 26.25
N SER A 56 -0.80 -26.77 25.45
CA SER A 56 -0.95 -27.86 24.49
C SER A 56 0.12 -27.77 23.38
N GLY A 57 0.31 -28.85 22.64
CA GLY A 57 1.28 -28.88 21.52
C GLY A 57 1.03 -27.77 20.49
N ASN A 58 -0.24 -27.50 20.17
CA ASN A 58 -0.62 -26.46 19.20
C ASN A 58 -0.24 -25.04 19.68
N GLY A 59 -0.48 -24.74 20.96
CA GLY A 59 -0.12 -23.44 21.55
C GLY A 59 1.39 -23.25 21.67
N ARG A 60 2.11 -24.29 22.11
CA ARG A 60 3.58 -24.25 22.24
C ARG A 60 4.30 -24.08 20.91
N ASN A 61 3.79 -24.69 19.84
CA ASN A 61 4.36 -24.54 18.49
C ASN A 61 4.34 -23.09 17.98
N LEU A 62 3.45 -22.24 18.51
CA LEU A 62 3.34 -20.84 18.14
C LEU A 62 4.18 -19.91 19.04
N ALA A 63 4.75 -20.43 20.12
CA ALA A 63 5.55 -19.64 21.05
C ALA A 63 6.88 -19.19 20.43
N GLU A 64 7.49 -20.05 19.60
CA GLU A 64 8.72 -19.75 18.87
C GLU A 64 8.51 -19.81 17.35
N PRO A 65 9.17 -18.95 16.57
CA PRO A 65 9.03 -18.94 15.13
C PRO A 65 9.75 -20.13 14.47
N GLY A 66 8.96 -20.92 13.75
CA GLY A 66 9.45 -21.95 12.83
C GLY A 66 10.23 -21.36 11.64
N ASN A 67 10.68 -22.23 10.73
CA ASN A 67 11.33 -21.84 9.48
C ASN A 67 10.29 -21.81 8.34
N GLY A 68 9.43 -20.80 8.36
CA GLY A 68 8.30 -20.66 7.44
C GLY A 68 7.03 -20.17 8.15
N PRO A 69 5.93 -20.00 7.39
CA PRO A 69 4.66 -19.60 7.96
C PRO A 69 4.10 -20.70 8.88
N ASN A 70 3.74 -20.29 10.11
CA ASN A 70 3.11 -21.14 11.10
C ASN A 70 1.81 -20.48 11.56
N TYR A 71 0.74 -20.71 10.81
CA TYR A 71 -0.57 -20.10 11.03
C TYR A 71 -1.54 -21.03 11.74
N LEU A 72 -2.63 -20.46 12.27
CA LEU A 72 -3.71 -21.20 12.93
C LEU A 72 -4.65 -21.93 11.95
N GLY A 73 -4.66 -21.54 10.68
CA GLY A 73 -5.55 -22.11 9.68
C GLY A 73 -5.17 -23.55 9.30
N PRO A 74 -6.08 -24.27 8.64
CA PRO A 74 -5.83 -25.64 8.17
C PRO A 74 -4.72 -25.73 7.12
N HIS A 75 -4.41 -24.62 6.44
CA HIS A 75 -3.36 -24.56 5.43
C HIS A 75 -2.19 -23.67 5.91
N ASN A 76 -0.98 -23.99 5.45
CA ASN A 76 0.26 -23.29 5.82
C ASN A 76 0.27 -21.81 5.42
N ASP A 77 -0.57 -21.41 4.47
CA ASP A 77 -0.71 -20.03 3.99
C ASP A 77 -2.00 -19.36 4.49
N GLN A 78 -2.77 -20.00 5.37
CA GLN A 78 -4.05 -19.46 5.85
C GLN A 78 -3.92 -18.92 7.29
N PRO A 79 -3.76 -17.61 7.49
CA PRO A 79 -3.64 -17.03 8.81
C PRO A 79 -4.91 -17.16 9.65
N PHE A 80 -6.09 -17.07 9.03
CA PHE A 80 -7.37 -17.10 9.73
C PHE A 80 -8.19 -18.33 9.34
N PRO A 81 -8.50 -19.25 10.27
CA PRO A 81 -9.17 -20.51 9.95
C PRO A 81 -10.57 -20.31 9.34
N LEU A 82 -11.30 -19.27 9.76
CA LEU A 82 -12.66 -19.00 9.29
C LEU A 82 -12.71 -18.29 7.92
N ASN A 83 -11.60 -17.71 7.45
CA ASN A 83 -11.56 -17.02 6.17
C ASN A 83 -10.61 -17.74 5.20
N PRO A 84 -11.12 -18.62 4.32
CA PRO A 84 -10.29 -19.35 3.37
C PRO A 84 -9.81 -18.50 2.17
N LEU A 85 -10.36 -17.31 1.96
CA LEU A 85 -10.00 -16.45 0.82
C LEU A 85 -8.73 -15.63 1.09
N PHE A 86 -8.48 -15.27 2.36
CA PHE A 86 -7.30 -14.50 2.71
C PHE A 86 -6.11 -15.44 2.94
N ARG A 87 -5.13 -15.37 2.03
CA ARG A 87 -3.90 -16.17 2.05
C ARG A 87 -2.67 -15.30 2.23
N SER A 88 -1.70 -15.81 2.96
CA SER A 88 -0.38 -15.23 3.13
C SER A 88 0.46 -15.48 1.89
N GLN A 89 0.42 -14.52 0.98
CA GLN A 89 1.21 -14.55 -0.25
C GLN A 89 2.71 -14.41 0.06
N PRO A 90 3.59 -15.04 -0.73
CA PRO A 90 5.02 -14.97 -0.50
C PRO A 90 5.56 -13.55 -0.69
N VAL A 91 6.54 -13.18 0.12
CA VAL A 91 7.25 -11.89 0.01
C VAL A 91 8.56 -12.06 -0.75
N LEU A 92 9.07 -10.97 -1.33
CA LEU A 92 10.38 -10.97 -1.98
C LEU A 92 11.48 -11.20 -0.93
N SER A 93 12.38 -12.14 -1.20
CA SER A 93 13.57 -12.35 -0.38
C SER A 93 14.52 -11.15 -0.45
N ASP A 94 15.36 -10.95 0.57
CA ASP A 94 16.31 -9.83 0.59
C ASP A 94 17.32 -9.91 -0.57
N ALA A 95 17.73 -11.12 -0.95
CA ALA A 95 18.60 -11.36 -2.11
C ALA A 95 17.90 -10.95 -3.42
N THR A 96 16.65 -11.36 -3.62
CA THR A 96 15.86 -10.99 -4.80
C THR A 96 15.68 -9.47 -4.90
N ARG A 97 15.49 -8.77 -3.77
CA ARG A 97 15.40 -7.30 -3.76
C ARG A 97 16.69 -6.64 -4.23
N GLU A 98 17.85 -7.19 -3.86
CA GLU A 98 19.15 -6.69 -4.33
C GLU A 98 19.32 -6.90 -5.84
N ILE A 99 18.94 -8.08 -6.37
CA ILE A 99 18.97 -8.37 -7.81
C ILE A 99 18.11 -7.38 -8.59
N ILE A 100 16.89 -7.09 -8.11
CA ILE A 100 16.01 -6.10 -8.74
C ILE A 100 16.68 -4.73 -8.79
N TYR A 101 17.26 -4.30 -7.67
CA TYR A 101 17.94 -3.01 -7.58
C TYR A 101 19.15 -2.94 -8.53
N GLU A 102 19.96 -3.99 -8.60
CA GLU A 102 21.12 -4.08 -9.49
C GLU A 102 20.72 -4.05 -10.98
N LYS A 103 19.66 -4.77 -11.36
CA LYS A 103 19.14 -4.76 -12.74
C LYS A 103 18.68 -3.37 -13.19
N VAL A 104 18.02 -2.62 -12.31
CA VAL A 104 17.53 -1.27 -12.63
C VAL A 104 18.69 -0.26 -12.63
N THR A 105 19.55 -0.29 -11.61
CA THR A 105 20.57 0.75 -11.41
C THR A 105 21.89 0.48 -12.15
N ALA A 106 22.42 -0.74 -12.08
CA ALA A 106 23.69 -1.09 -12.70
C ALA A 106 23.53 -1.49 -14.17
N LYS A 107 22.53 -2.34 -14.49
CA LYS A 107 22.27 -2.79 -15.86
C LYS A 107 21.42 -1.79 -16.66
N GLY A 108 20.82 -0.78 -16.02
CA GLY A 108 20.00 0.25 -16.68
C GLY A 108 18.75 -0.32 -17.36
N MET A 109 18.22 -1.45 -16.87
CA MET A 109 17.03 -2.06 -17.45
C MET A 109 15.78 -1.26 -17.10
N SER A 110 14.86 -1.15 -18.06
CA SER A 110 13.55 -0.53 -17.82
C SER A 110 12.76 -1.28 -16.75
N LEU A 111 11.96 -0.56 -15.94
CA LEU A 111 11.13 -1.14 -14.88
C LEU A 111 10.15 -2.17 -15.44
N LYS A 112 9.58 -1.90 -16.62
CA LYS A 112 8.71 -2.84 -17.33
C LYS A 112 9.44 -4.12 -17.75
N ALA A 113 10.69 -4.01 -18.21
CA ALA A 113 11.48 -5.19 -18.58
C ALA A 113 11.82 -6.04 -17.36
N VAL A 114 12.25 -5.43 -16.25
CA VAL A 114 12.53 -6.16 -15.00
C VAL A 114 11.25 -6.82 -14.45
N SER A 115 10.12 -6.12 -14.53
CA SER A 115 8.81 -6.64 -14.13
C SER A 115 8.40 -7.87 -14.95
N ALA A 116 8.57 -7.82 -16.26
CA ALA A 116 8.27 -8.93 -17.16
C ALA A 116 9.20 -10.14 -16.95
N GLU A 117 10.49 -9.89 -16.73
CA GLU A 117 11.49 -10.95 -16.51
C GLU A 117 11.30 -11.67 -15.16
N MET A 118 11.07 -10.89 -14.09
CA MET A 118 10.99 -11.40 -12.72
C MET A 118 9.57 -11.82 -12.32
N HIS A 119 8.56 -11.54 -13.17
CA HIS A 119 7.13 -11.71 -12.88
C HIS A 119 6.68 -11.00 -11.59
N ILE A 120 7.05 -9.73 -11.47
CA ILE A 120 6.71 -8.84 -10.33
C ILE A 120 6.01 -7.61 -10.88
N ASP A 121 4.99 -7.08 -10.23
CA ASP A 121 4.30 -5.85 -10.67
C ASP A 121 5.27 -4.66 -10.70
N VAL A 122 5.18 -3.83 -11.75
CA VAL A 122 5.97 -2.59 -11.94
C VAL A 122 5.87 -1.69 -10.71
N ARG A 123 4.69 -1.62 -10.07
CA ARG A 123 4.48 -0.83 -8.85
C ARG A 123 5.35 -1.33 -7.70
N ARG A 124 5.48 -2.65 -7.56
CA ARG A 124 6.31 -3.29 -6.54
C ARG A 124 7.79 -3.14 -6.84
N VAL A 125 8.22 -3.32 -8.10
CA VAL A 125 9.60 -3.08 -8.53
C VAL A 125 10.03 -1.65 -8.16
N ALA A 126 9.22 -0.64 -8.50
CA ALA A 126 9.50 0.75 -8.18
C ALA A 126 9.57 1.00 -6.64
N ALA A 127 8.73 0.32 -5.86
CA ALA A 127 8.79 0.42 -4.39
C ALA A 127 10.08 -0.20 -3.82
N VAL A 128 10.51 -1.36 -4.34
CA VAL A 128 11.76 -2.02 -3.92
C VAL A 128 12.95 -1.12 -4.19
N VAL A 129 13.03 -0.52 -5.39
CA VAL A 129 14.12 0.40 -5.74
C VAL A 129 14.17 1.60 -4.78
N ARG A 130 13.02 2.26 -4.52
CA ARG A 130 12.95 3.37 -3.56
C ARG A 130 13.38 2.99 -2.15
N LEU A 131 12.94 1.83 -1.65
CA LEU A 131 13.31 1.36 -0.31
C LEU A 131 14.79 0.98 -0.23
N LYS A 132 15.36 0.43 -1.31
CA LYS A 132 16.79 0.13 -1.41
C LYS A 132 17.65 1.39 -1.46
N GLU A 133 17.22 2.43 -2.17
CA GLU A 133 17.90 3.73 -2.14
C GLU A 133 17.97 4.30 -0.71
N VAL A 134 16.86 4.24 0.04
CA VAL A 134 16.82 4.67 1.45
C VAL A 134 17.75 3.82 2.31
N GLU A 135 17.80 2.50 2.10
CA GLU A 135 18.72 1.60 2.79
C GLU A 135 20.18 1.99 2.54
N LYS A 136 20.57 2.24 1.28
CA LYS A 136 21.92 2.69 0.91
C LYS A 136 22.23 4.06 1.50
N GLN A 137 21.26 4.98 1.50
CA GLN A 137 21.41 6.29 2.15
C GLN A 137 21.68 6.12 3.65
N TRP A 138 20.92 5.29 4.36
CA TRP A 138 21.14 5.05 5.79
C TRP A 138 22.50 4.43 6.09
N LEU A 139 22.96 3.51 5.24
CA LEU A 139 24.31 2.97 5.32
C LEU A 139 25.36 4.06 5.11
N SER A 140 25.16 4.96 4.14
CA SER A 140 26.08 6.09 3.90
C SER A 140 26.11 7.09 5.06
N GLU A 141 24.99 7.26 5.76
CA GLU A 141 24.87 8.09 6.97
C GLU A 141 25.35 7.37 8.24
N GLY A 142 25.73 6.09 8.15
CA GLY A 142 26.19 5.29 9.29
C GLY A 142 25.09 4.91 10.28
N LYS A 143 23.81 4.93 9.87
CA LYS A 143 22.68 4.53 10.72
C LYS A 143 22.65 3.01 10.91
N GLN A 144 22.33 2.57 12.12
CA GLN A 144 22.20 1.15 12.43
C GLN A 144 20.91 0.56 11.85
N LEU A 145 21.04 -0.47 11.03
CA LEU A 145 19.90 -1.20 10.45
C LEU A 145 19.32 -2.21 11.45
N ALA A 146 18.00 -2.37 11.44
CA ALA A 146 17.27 -3.33 12.28
C ALA A 146 17.40 -4.79 11.77
N THR A 147 18.62 -5.25 11.56
CA THR A 147 18.94 -6.56 10.97
C THR A 147 18.42 -7.76 11.77
N PRO A 148 18.54 -7.81 13.12
CA PRO A 148 18.01 -8.95 13.89
C PRO A 148 16.49 -9.07 13.76
N TYR A 149 15.80 -7.93 13.77
CA TYR A 149 14.36 -7.87 13.58
C TYR A 149 13.95 -8.35 12.18
N ALA A 150 14.59 -7.82 11.14
CA ALA A 150 14.31 -8.21 9.76
C ALA A 150 14.50 -9.72 9.53
N LYS A 151 15.62 -10.28 10.01
CA LYS A 151 15.89 -11.73 9.90
C LYS A 151 14.84 -12.58 10.60
N ALA A 152 14.41 -12.19 11.80
CA ALA A 152 13.39 -12.91 12.55
C ALA A 152 12.03 -12.90 11.82
N VAL A 153 11.61 -11.73 11.32
CA VAL A 153 10.33 -11.59 10.60
C VAL A 153 10.35 -12.33 9.27
N MET A 154 11.43 -12.23 8.50
CA MET A 154 11.57 -12.91 7.21
C MET A 154 11.64 -14.45 7.33
N LYS A 155 11.93 -14.98 8.52
CA LYS A 155 11.85 -16.42 8.82
C LYS A 155 10.39 -16.89 8.99
N MET A 156 9.50 -16.01 9.43
CA MET A 156 8.08 -16.33 9.67
C MET A 156 7.23 -16.25 8.40
N LEU A 157 7.71 -15.59 7.34
CA LEU A 157 6.95 -15.35 6.12
C LEU A 157 7.35 -16.31 4.99
N PRO A 158 6.41 -16.70 4.12
CA PRO A 158 6.76 -17.40 2.88
C PRO A 158 7.56 -16.45 1.98
N LYS A 159 8.59 -16.96 1.30
CA LYS A 159 9.50 -16.15 0.48
C LYS A 159 9.56 -16.69 -0.95
N THR A 160 9.67 -15.75 -1.88
CA THR A 160 10.06 -16.03 -3.27
C THR A 160 11.54 -15.76 -3.45
N HIS A 161 12.22 -16.70 -4.09
CA HIS A 161 13.60 -16.56 -4.54
C HIS A 161 13.59 -16.46 -6.06
N TYR A 162 14.59 -15.79 -6.61
CA TYR A 162 14.73 -15.64 -8.05
C TYR A 162 16.14 -16.04 -8.43
N ASN A 163 16.25 -17.03 -9.30
CA ASN A 163 17.51 -17.50 -9.85
C ASN A 163 17.58 -17.13 -11.34
N GLU A 164 18.64 -16.44 -11.76
CA GLU A 164 18.82 -16.07 -13.17
C GLU A 164 19.01 -17.33 -14.04
N GLY A 165 18.23 -17.45 -15.12
CA GLY A 165 18.34 -18.55 -16.08
C GLY A 165 17.51 -19.80 -15.76
N GLU A 166 16.90 -19.87 -14.58
CA GLU A 166 15.96 -20.93 -14.21
C GLU A 166 14.51 -20.48 -14.43
N GLU A 167 13.61 -21.46 -14.61
CA GLU A 167 12.18 -21.19 -14.63
C GLU A 167 11.68 -20.97 -13.20
N ASN A 168 11.56 -19.69 -12.82
CA ASN A 168 11.08 -19.29 -11.50
C ASN A 168 9.55 -19.28 -11.46
N ILE A 169 8.99 -19.60 -10.29
CA ILE A 169 7.55 -19.43 -10.04
C ILE A 169 7.23 -17.92 -10.03
N PRO A 170 6.23 -17.46 -10.81
CA PRO A 170 5.80 -16.07 -10.80
C PRO A 170 5.47 -15.57 -9.39
N HIS A 171 5.98 -14.39 -9.03
CA HIS A 171 5.71 -13.80 -7.72
C HIS A 171 4.26 -13.35 -7.58
N GLU A 172 3.73 -12.68 -8.62
CA GLU A 172 2.36 -12.17 -8.66
C GLU A 172 1.87 -12.03 -10.12
N PRO A 173 0.56 -11.96 -10.37
CA PRO A 173 0.04 -11.74 -11.72
C PRO A 173 0.32 -10.31 -12.20
N ILE A 174 1.26 -10.17 -13.14
CA ILE A 174 1.67 -8.86 -13.69
C ILE A 174 0.64 -8.21 -14.64
N ASN A 175 -0.28 -9.01 -15.18
CA ASN A 175 -1.26 -8.59 -16.19
C ASN A 175 -2.66 -8.33 -15.62
N GLU A 176 -2.77 -8.08 -14.31
CA GLU A 176 -4.06 -7.80 -13.68
C GLU A 176 -4.58 -6.42 -14.12
N ILE A 177 -5.82 -6.40 -14.61
CA ILE A 177 -6.48 -5.19 -15.13
C ILE A 177 -7.56 -4.76 -14.14
N HIS A 178 -7.62 -3.47 -13.83
CA HIS A 178 -8.71 -2.93 -13.01
C HIS A 178 -10.08 -3.19 -13.67
N VAL A 179 -11.07 -3.63 -12.90
CA VAL A 179 -12.45 -3.77 -13.40
C VAL A 179 -13.12 -2.40 -13.40
N HIS A 180 -13.41 -1.85 -14.58
CA HIS A 180 -14.04 -0.54 -14.70
C HIS A 180 -15.56 -0.65 -14.48
N ASN A 181 -16.18 0.37 -13.87
CA ASN A 181 -17.61 0.31 -13.55
C ASN A 181 -18.50 0.12 -14.79
N LEU A 182 -18.11 0.71 -15.94
CA LEU A 182 -18.85 0.55 -17.20
C LEU A 182 -18.86 -0.90 -17.70
N THR A 183 -17.85 -1.71 -17.37
CA THR A 183 -17.75 -3.10 -17.82
C THR A 183 -18.47 -4.09 -16.88
N LEU A 184 -19.09 -3.60 -15.80
CA LEU A 184 -19.87 -4.44 -14.87
C LEU A 184 -21.29 -4.74 -15.36
N GLN A 185 -21.72 -4.07 -16.44
CA GLN A 185 -23.06 -4.26 -16.98
C GLN A 185 -23.15 -5.60 -17.74
N GLN A 186 -24.26 -6.31 -17.57
CA GLN A 186 -24.56 -7.49 -18.37
C GLN A 186 -25.21 -7.03 -19.69
N LEU A 187 -24.49 -7.17 -20.80
CA LEU A 187 -24.95 -6.74 -22.12
C LEU A 187 -25.03 -7.94 -23.08
N PHE A 188 -26.13 -8.04 -23.80
CA PHE A 188 -26.32 -8.97 -24.90
C PHE A 188 -26.58 -8.18 -26.18
N THR A 189 -25.50 -7.78 -26.84
CA THR A 189 -25.59 -6.93 -28.04
C THR A 189 -26.02 -7.78 -29.24
N PRO A 190 -27.20 -7.52 -29.86
CA PRO A 190 -27.58 -8.23 -31.07
C PRO A 190 -26.67 -7.82 -32.22
N VAL A 191 -26.07 -8.82 -32.88
CA VAL A 191 -25.19 -8.64 -34.03
C VAL A 191 -25.62 -9.55 -35.16
N SER A 192 -25.18 -9.25 -36.38
CA SER A 192 -25.36 -10.16 -37.52
C SER A 192 -24.72 -11.52 -37.23
N GLU A 193 -25.35 -12.59 -37.70
CA GLU A 193 -24.89 -13.98 -37.55
C GLU A 193 -23.47 -14.22 -38.07
N SER A 194 -23.03 -13.47 -39.09
CA SER A 194 -21.71 -13.60 -39.69
C SER A 194 -20.69 -12.58 -39.18
N ARG A 195 -21.03 -11.75 -38.18
CA ARG A 195 -20.14 -10.71 -37.69
C ARG A 195 -19.03 -11.31 -36.81
N HIS A 196 -17.78 -10.97 -37.10
CA HIS A 196 -16.65 -11.26 -36.22
C HIS A 196 -16.56 -10.22 -35.09
N PHE A 197 -17.10 -10.54 -33.92
CA PHE A 197 -17.15 -9.64 -32.78
C PHE A 197 -15.84 -9.68 -31.96
N THR A 198 -15.07 -8.59 -32.00
CA THR A 198 -13.73 -8.49 -31.39
C THR A 198 -13.75 -7.88 -29.98
N ARG A 199 -12.60 -7.89 -29.29
CA ARG A 199 -12.41 -7.21 -27.99
C ARG A 199 -12.60 -5.69 -28.08
N GLU A 200 -12.26 -5.10 -29.23
CA GLU A 200 -12.47 -3.67 -29.48
C GLU A 200 -13.95 -3.35 -29.68
N ASP A 201 -14.67 -4.22 -30.41
CA ASP A 201 -16.12 -4.12 -30.56
C ASP A 201 -16.83 -4.29 -29.21
N ALA A 202 -16.38 -5.21 -28.38
CA ALA A 202 -16.89 -5.40 -27.02
C ALA A 202 -16.67 -4.16 -26.15
N ALA A 203 -15.48 -3.55 -26.22
CA ALA A 203 -15.19 -2.33 -25.47
C ALA A 203 -16.13 -1.18 -25.88
N LYS A 204 -16.29 -0.96 -27.20
CA LYS A 204 -17.24 0.03 -27.74
C LYS A 204 -18.69 -0.27 -27.36
N ALA A 205 -19.06 -1.54 -27.29
CA ALA A 205 -20.40 -1.94 -26.85
C ALA A 205 -20.68 -1.54 -25.39
N PHE A 206 -19.67 -1.51 -24.52
CA PHE A 206 -19.82 -0.95 -23.16
C PHE A 206 -19.89 0.58 -23.17
N HIS A 207 -18.98 1.25 -23.89
CA HIS A 207 -18.95 2.70 -24.02
C HIS A 207 -17.99 3.15 -25.13
N ASP A 208 -18.28 4.26 -25.82
CA ASP A 208 -17.51 4.76 -26.97
C ASP A 208 -16.02 4.99 -26.66
N ASN A 209 -15.73 5.60 -25.51
CA ASN A 209 -14.35 5.88 -25.06
C ASN A 209 -13.68 4.73 -24.29
N MET A 210 -14.30 3.54 -24.23
CA MET A 210 -13.73 2.42 -23.50
C MET A 210 -12.62 1.76 -24.30
N LEU A 211 -11.45 1.63 -23.70
CA LEU A 211 -10.33 0.91 -24.30
C LEU A 211 -10.52 -0.61 -24.15
N SER A 212 -9.98 -1.38 -25.09
CA SER A 212 -9.98 -2.84 -25.03
C SER A 212 -9.13 -3.35 -23.86
N ALA A 213 -9.35 -4.60 -23.43
CA ALA A 213 -8.56 -5.21 -22.36
C ALA A 213 -7.05 -5.18 -22.67
N ASP A 214 -6.68 -5.40 -23.94
CA ASP A 214 -5.30 -5.45 -24.39
C ASP A 214 -4.58 -4.11 -24.21
N GLN A 215 -5.26 -2.99 -24.49
CA GLN A 215 -4.72 -1.65 -24.31
C GLN A 215 -4.71 -1.18 -22.85
N ARG A 216 -5.57 -1.76 -22.01
CA ARG A 216 -5.67 -1.44 -20.58
C ARG A 216 -4.71 -2.25 -19.72
N SER A 217 -4.13 -3.31 -20.27
CA SER A 217 -3.07 -4.09 -19.61
C SER A 217 -1.95 -3.14 -19.16
N PRO A 218 -1.35 -3.35 -17.97
CA PRO A 218 -0.19 -2.57 -17.54
C PRO A 218 1.01 -2.65 -18.50
N GLN A 219 1.14 -3.77 -19.23
CA GLN A 219 2.22 -4.06 -20.15
C GLN A 219 1.68 -4.54 -21.51
N PRO A 220 1.13 -3.64 -22.35
CA PRO A 220 0.65 -4.00 -23.67
C PRO A 220 1.79 -4.42 -24.61
N GLU A 221 3.03 -4.06 -24.30
CA GLU A 221 4.22 -4.41 -25.08
C GLU A 221 4.48 -5.93 -25.06
N LEU A 222 4.13 -6.62 -23.96
CA LEU A 222 4.22 -8.08 -23.88
C LEU A 222 3.27 -8.78 -24.86
N ILE A 223 2.07 -8.22 -25.06
CA ILE A 223 1.10 -8.77 -26.01
C ILE A 223 1.66 -8.69 -27.43
N LYS A 224 2.30 -7.57 -27.78
CA LYS A 224 2.94 -7.40 -29.09
C LYS A 224 4.11 -8.36 -29.29
N MET A 225 4.95 -8.52 -28.26
CA MET A 225 6.04 -9.49 -28.27
C MET A 225 5.52 -10.92 -28.53
N GLU A 226 4.47 -11.34 -27.83
CA GLU A 226 3.88 -12.66 -28.02
C GLU A 226 3.25 -12.83 -29.42
N GLN A 227 2.56 -11.79 -29.92
CA GLN A 227 2.05 -11.80 -31.29
C GLN A 227 3.16 -11.94 -32.32
N ASP A 228 4.32 -11.32 -32.11
CA ASP A 228 5.46 -11.42 -33.03
C ASP A 228 6.11 -12.81 -32.97
N ILE A 229 6.13 -13.45 -31.80
CA ILE A 229 6.57 -14.84 -31.66
C ILE A 229 5.62 -15.77 -32.43
N ILE A 230 4.31 -15.58 -32.28
CA ILE A 230 3.29 -16.35 -33.02
C ILE A 230 3.43 -16.17 -34.54
N LYS A 231 3.81 -14.97 -35.00
CA LYS A 231 4.09 -14.69 -36.42
C LYS A 231 5.40 -15.29 -36.93
N GLY A 232 6.21 -15.91 -36.07
CA GLY A 232 7.44 -16.63 -36.43
C GLY A 232 8.75 -15.88 -36.18
N THR A 233 8.74 -14.76 -35.45
CA THR A 233 10.01 -14.13 -35.02
C THR A 233 10.69 -14.94 -33.92
N ALA A 234 12.02 -14.99 -33.92
CA ALA A 234 12.77 -15.70 -32.91
C ALA A 234 12.61 -15.03 -31.52
N ARG A 235 12.39 -15.83 -30.47
CA ARG A 235 12.23 -15.34 -29.09
C ARG A 235 13.32 -14.34 -28.62
N PRO A 236 14.64 -14.56 -28.83
CA PRO A 236 15.65 -13.59 -28.40
C PRO A 236 15.52 -12.24 -29.12
N GLU A 237 15.14 -12.25 -30.41
CA GLU A 237 14.91 -11.03 -31.18
C GLU A 237 13.66 -10.29 -30.67
N ALA A 238 12.59 -11.02 -30.38
CA ALA A 238 11.35 -10.46 -29.81
C ALA A 238 11.60 -9.83 -28.43
N VAL A 239 12.40 -10.47 -27.59
CA VAL A 239 12.80 -9.93 -26.27
C VAL A 239 13.65 -8.67 -26.40
N ALA A 240 14.61 -8.65 -27.33
CA ALA A 240 15.41 -7.45 -27.59
C ALA A 240 14.56 -6.28 -28.10
N LYS A 241 13.61 -6.56 -29.01
CA LYS A 241 12.61 -5.57 -29.46
C LYS A 241 11.76 -5.06 -28.30
N PHE A 242 11.28 -5.95 -27.45
CA PHE A 242 10.51 -5.59 -26.25
C PHE A 242 11.30 -4.65 -25.34
N GLN A 243 12.54 -4.99 -25.01
CA GLN A 243 13.41 -4.15 -24.17
C GLN A 243 13.66 -2.77 -24.79
N ALA A 244 13.92 -2.70 -26.09
CA ALA A 244 14.11 -1.44 -26.80
C ALA A 244 12.84 -0.57 -26.78
N VAL A 245 11.67 -1.17 -26.96
CA VAL A 245 10.37 -0.47 -26.91
C VAL A 245 10.10 0.06 -25.50
N THR A 246 10.30 -0.76 -24.47
CA THR A 246 10.05 -0.33 -23.08
C THR A 246 11.02 0.77 -22.63
N GLN A 247 12.29 0.70 -23.05
CA GLN A 247 13.26 1.78 -22.81
C GLN A 247 12.85 3.08 -23.50
N ALA A 248 12.47 3.02 -24.79
CA ALA A 248 12.01 4.20 -25.51
C ALA A 248 10.75 4.84 -24.89
N ASP A 249 9.85 4.01 -24.35
CA ASP A 249 8.66 4.48 -23.64
C ASP A 249 9.00 5.17 -22.31
N GLU A 250 9.95 4.63 -21.54
CA GLU A 250 10.44 5.26 -20.32
C GLU A 250 11.14 6.58 -20.62
N ASP A 251 11.98 6.65 -21.66
CA ASP A 251 12.62 7.88 -22.10
C ASP A 251 11.60 8.95 -22.49
N ARG A 252 10.54 8.55 -23.20
CA ARG A 252 9.45 9.44 -23.57
C ARG A 252 8.72 9.98 -22.34
N VAL A 253 8.44 9.13 -21.36
CA VAL A 253 7.82 9.54 -20.09
C VAL A 253 8.75 10.45 -19.30
N ALA A 254 10.04 10.14 -19.20
CA ALA A 254 11.04 10.97 -18.54
C ALA A 254 11.14 12.36 -19.18
N LYS A 255 11.18 12.44 -20.52
CA LYS A 255 11.13 13.69 -21.27
C LYS A 255 9.86 14.48 -20.99
N LYS A 256 8.70 13.81 -20.91
CA LYS A 256 7.41 14.44 -20.58
C LYS A 256 7.44 15.05 -19.17
N ILE A 257 7.90 14.30 -18.17
CA ILE A 257 8.02 14.77 -16.78
C ILE A 257 8.98 15.97 -16.70
N LEU A 258 10.14 15.91 -17.36
CA LEU A 258 11.09 17.01 -17.40
C LEU A 258 10.49 18.26 -18.05
N ASN A 259 9.79 18.10 -19.17
CA ASN A 259 9.12 19.21 -19.84
C ASN A 259 7.99 19.80 -18.99
N GLU A 260 7.23 18.98 -18.26
CA GLU A 260 6.19 19.44 -17.32
C GLU A 260 6.82 20.24 -16.17
N ARG A 261 7.88 19.74 -15.54
CA ARG A 261 8.63 20.47 -14.50
C ARG A 261 9.18 21.79 -15.03
N ARG A 262 9.80 21.79 -16.21
CA ARG A 262 10.33 22.99 -16.85
C ARG A 262 9.23 24.02 -17.11
N ARG A 263 8.08 23.59 -17.65
CA ARG A 263 6.91 24.47 -17.88
C ARG A 263 6.36 25.02 -16.58
N GLU A 264 6.35 24.24 -15.50
CA GLU A 264 5.95 24.72 -14.18
C GLU A 264 6.93 25.77 -13.65
N GLU A 265 8.23 25.55 -13.79
CA GLU A 265 9.27 26.50 -13.38
C GLU A 265 9.20 27.80 -14.19
N GLU A 266 9.06 27.70 -15.52
CA GLU A 266 8.90 28.84 -16.44
C GLU A 266 7.69 29.72 -16.07
N ARG A 267 6.60 29.09 -15.60
CA ARG A 267 5.39 29.81 -15.11
C ARG A 267 5.55 30.39 -13.71
N THR A 268 6.60 30.03 -12.97
CA THR A 268 6.82 30.50 -11.60
C THR A 268 7.94 31.53 -11.53
N LYS A 269 7.59 32.79 -11.30
CA LYS A 269 8.57 33.84 -11.03
C LYS A 269 8.98 33.79 -9.56
N ARG A 270 10.28 33.53 -9.32
CA ARG A 270 10.89 33.48 -7.99
C ARG A 270 11.51 34.83 -7.64
N VAL A 271 11.01 35.48 -6.59
CA VAL A 271 11.53 36.77 -6.09
C VAL A 271 12.08 36.54 -4.69
N LYS A 272 13.41 36.52 -4.59
CA LYS A 272 14.10 36.34 -3.30
C LYS A 272 14.13 37.67 -2.54
N THR A 273 13.72 37.63 -1.28
CA THR A 273 13.84 38.74 -0.33
C THR A 273 14.80 38.34 0.79
N ASP A 274 14.96 39.20 1.79
CA ASP A 274 15.81 38.94 2.95
C ASP A 274 15.40 37.66 3.71
N ARG A 275 14.11 37.47 4.00
CA ARG A 275 13.61 36.35 4.82
C ARG A 275 12.99 35.20 4.04
N TYR A 276 12.32 35.51 2.93
CA TYR A 276 11.50 34.54 2.18
C TYR A 276 11.77 34.59 0.68
N GLU A 277 11.41 33.51 0.01
CA GLU A 277 11.29 33.47 -1.45
C GLU A 277 9.81 33.50 -1.84
N PHE A 278 9.38 34.58 -2.49
CA PHE A 278 8.03 34.65 -3.03
C PHE A 278 8.00 33.96 -4.39
N ARG A 279 7.10 32.98 -4.55
CA ARG A 279 6.90 32.23 -5.80
C ARG A 279 5.56 32.63 -6.40
N PHE A 280 5.61 33.47 -7.44
CA PHE A 280 4.42 33.90 -8.17
C PHE A 280 4.18 32.96 -9.34
N LYS A 281 3.13 32.14 -9.26
CA LYS A 281 2.73 31.25 -10.35
C LYS A 281 1.72 31.96 -11.24
N GLU A 282 2.01 32.09 -12.52
CA GLU A 282 1.07 32.59 -13.51
C GLU A 282 -0.02 31.55 -13.79
N ILE A 283 -1.28 32.01 -13.79
CA ILE A 283 -2.48 31.17 -13.91
C ILE A 283 -3.45 31.86 -14.88
N ASN A 284 -4.17 31.08 -15.67
CA ASN A 284 -5.21 31.60 -16.55
C ASN A 284 -6.51 31.87 -15.78
N VAL A 285 -7.02 33.09 -15.87
CA VAL A 285 -8.28 33.50 -15.21
C VAL A 285 -9.51 32.94 -15.93
N ASP A 286 -9.39 32.67 -17.24
CA ASP A 286 -10.53 32.21 -18.05
C ASP A 286 -10.88 30.73 -17.84
N ASP A 287 -10.08 29.99 -17.05
CA ASP A 287 -10.29 28.57 -16.73
C ASP A 287 -11.47 28.30 -15.78
N VAL A 288 -12.36 29.29 -15.58
CA VAL A 288 -13.55 29.25 -14.71
C VAL A 288 -14.77 28.59 -15.37
N GLY A 289 -14.76 28.40 -16.70
CA GLY A 289 -15.86 27.81 -17.47
C GLY A 289 -17.03 28.80 -17.69
N ARG A 290 -17.99 28.41 -18.52
CA ARG A 290 -19.09 29.29 -18.99
C ARG A 290 -19.88 29.94 -17.84
N ASP A 291 -20.16 29.17 -16.79
CA ASP A 291 -21.00 29.60 -15.67
C ASP A 291 -20.18 29.96 -14.41
N GLY A 292 -18.86 30.10 -14.54
CA GLY A 292 -17.93 30.33 -13.42
C GLY A 292 -17.71 29.10 -12.51
N ARG A 293 -18.22 27.92 -12.88
CA ARG A 293 -18.16 26.67 -12.11
C ARG A 293 -17.28 25.61 -12.79
N SER A 294 -15.96 25.68 -12.57
CA SER A 294 -14.98 24.72 -13.11
C SER A 294 -14.07 24.16 -12.01
N ARG A 295 -13.84 22.84 -11.96
CA ARG A 295 -12.87 22.21 -11.02
C ARG A 295 -11.45 22.78 -11.15
N LYS A 296 -11.09 23.31 -12.32
CA LYS A 296 -9.78 23.91 -12.59
C LYS A 296 -9.66 25.38 -12.17
N GLY A 297 -10.78 26.06 -11.91
CA GLY A 297 -10.78 27.47 -11.52
C GLY A 297 -10.03 27.71 -10.23
N THR A 298 -9.18 28.74 -10.20
CA THR A 298 -8.32 29.07 -9.07
C THR A 298 -8.88 30.24 -8.26
N GLY A 299 -8.84 30.12 -6.93
CA GLY A 299 -9.35 31.12 -5.99
C GLY A 299 -10.41 30.56 -5.04
N TRP A 300 -10.77 31.34 -4.03
CA TRP A 300 -11.87 30.99 -3.13
C TRP A 300 -13.21 31.29 -3.79
N ARG A 301 -14.13 30.32 -3.84
CA ARG A 301 -15.43 30.50 -4.50
C ARG A 301 -16.38 31.36 -3.68
N TYR A 302 -17.09 32.27 -4.34
CA TYR A 302 -18.17 33.06 -3.73
C TYR A 302 -19.49 32.27 -3.68
N GLY A 303 -20.36 32.60 -2.71
CA GLY A 303 -21.68 31.96 -2.56
C GLY A 303 -21.65 30.53 -2.00
N ALA A 304 -20.52 30.09 -1.43
CA ALA A 304 -20.36 28.79 -0.80
C ALA A 304 -20.13 28.94 0.72
N PRO A 305 -21.10 28.55 1.59
CA PRO A 305 -20.90 28.59 3.04
C PRO A 305 -19.89 27.54 3.49
N PHE A 306 -19.29 27.74 4.67
CA PHE A 306 -18.39 26.75 5.24
C PHE A 306 -19.10 25.41 5.48
N GLU A 307 -18.46 24.32 5.07
CA GLU A 307 -19.00 22.97 5.19
C GLU A 307 -18.64 22.29 6.52
N ASP A 308 -18.06 23.01 7.48
CA ASP A 308 -17.45 22.46 8.69
C ASP A 308 -18.39 21.64 9.58
N ARG A 309 -19.70 21.91 9.48
CA ARG A 309 -20.78 21.23 10.22
C ARG A 309 -21.33 20.00 9.48
N LYS A 310 -20.92 19.76 8.23
CA LYS A 310 -21.32 18.57 7.47
C LYS A 310 -20.62 17.35 8.03
N ARG A 311 -21.39 16.29 8.30
CA ARG A 311 -20.87 14.99 8.74
C ARG A 311 -20.06 14.34 7.61
N GLY A 312 -18.90 13.78 7.94
CA GLY A 312 -18.05 13.05 7.00
C GLY A 312 -17.07 13.93 6.20
N LEU A 313 -16.97 15.23 6.50
CA LEU A 313 -15.99 16.10 5.86
C LEU A 313 -14.56 15.78 6.33
N VAL A 314 -13.64 15.60 5.38
CA VAL A 314 -12.22 15.34 5.67
C VAL A 314 -11.51 16.64 6.02
N LYS A 315 -11.00 16.73 7.25
CA LYS A 315 -10.23 17.89 7.78
C LYS A 315 -8.73 17.58 7.96
N ILE A 316 -8.29 16.45 7.40
CA ILE A 316 -6.93 15.93 7.50
C ILE A 316 -6.28 16.09 6.12
N PRO A 317 -4.95 16.35 6.02
CA PRO A 317 -4.26 16.42 4.73
C PRO A 317 -4.48 15.13 3.90
N THR A 318 -5.00 15.27 2.69
CA THR A 318 -5.28 14.14 1.78
C THR A 318 -4.11 13.78 0.88
N SER A 319 -3.09 14.63 0.81
CA SER A 319 -1.87 14.44 0.01
C SER A 319 -0.68 14.98 0.79
N VAL A 320 0.38 14.18 0.89
CA VAL A 320 1.69 14.61 1.40
C VAL A 320 2.65 14.58 0.21
N PRO A 321 3.08 15.75 -0.29
CA PRO A 321 3.87 15.88 -1.51
C PRO A 321 5.31 15.40 -1.37
#